data_AF-A0A2S6U6Z7-F1
#
_entry.id   AF-A0A2S6U6Z7-F1
#
_cell.length_a   1.000
_cell.length_b   1.000
_cell.length_c   1.000
_cell.angle_alpha   90.00
_cell.angle_beta   90.00
_cell.angle_gamma   90.00
#
_symmetry.space_group_name_H-M   'P 1'
#
loop_
_entity.id
_entity.type
_entity.pdbx_description
1 polymer ?
#
loop_
_entity_poly.entity_id
_entity_poly.type
_entity_poly.pdbx_seq_one_letter_code
_entity_poly.pdbx_strand_id
1 'polypeptide(L)'
;NRAMLENNDHSVRAMTINEGTGMDVGKADKIAAVGQSGREPQRQKDLEEEAQDDGARDGGEEQPRKLGEAFAIDGLLAGGVTPEVQRALDGLSGQIEPLRAELELARGRVTRLQEEANMHPFLPLPNRREFLRELGLVLSHQQPGSVPPALAIVHFSGAEAIRIQAGRAALDGALQHAYSLITVVLGGTDVIGSLGGNDFGIILLAGDPESVTCKRADLTAAIHDQPFVWQGVEYRFNPQIGFAAITGDVMPERVLETADRDLLSK
;
A
#
# COMPACT_ATOMS: atom_id res chain seq x y z
N ASN A 1 14.17 -58.02 -39.89
CA ASN A 1 14.99 -58.68 -38.85
C ASN A 1 15.29 -57.66 -37.78
N ARG A 2 14.57 -57.47 -36.67
CA ARG A 2 13.88 -58.37 -35.72
C ARG A 2 14.80 -59.43 -35.07
N ALA A 3 14.79 -59.42 -33.72
CA ALA A 3 15.51 -60.24 -32.73
C ALA A 3 16.96 -59.75 -32.43
N MET A 4 17.40 -59.54 -31.19
CA MET A 4 17.23 -60.30 -29.92
C MET A 4 17.23 -59.33 -28.70
N LEU A 5 16.36 -59.49 -27.67
CA LEU A 5 16.44 -60.38 -26.46
C LEU A 5 17.69 -60.04 -25.60
N GLU A 6 17.67 -59.75 -24.30
CA GLU A 6 16.96 -60.31 -23.11
C GLU A 6 17.22 -59.36 -21.90
N ASN A 7 16.22 -59.03 -21.08
CA ASN A 7 15.81 -59.63 -19.78
C ASN A 7 16.74 -59.43 -18.56
N ASN A 8 16.12 -58.88 -17.51
CA ASN A 8 16.16 -59.19 -16.07
C ASN A 8 16.40 -57.95 -15.18
N ASP A 9 15.87 -57.84 -13.97
CA ASP A 9 14.63 -58.29 -13.33
C ASP A 9 14.59 -57.55 -11.97
N HIS A 10 13.42 -57.54 -11.36
CA HIS A 10 12.99 -56.89 -10.12
C HIS A 10 13.95 -56.76 -8.93
N SER A 11 13.81 -55.63 -8.20
CA SER A 11 13.83 -55.65 -6.73
C SER A 11 12.91 -54.57 -6.15
N VAL A 12 11.76 -55.02 -5.67
CA VAL A 12 10.79 -54.31 -4.83
C VAL A 12 11.14 -54.57 -3.37
N ARG A 13 11.25 -53.52 -2.54
CA ARG A 13 11.16 -53.50 -1.06
C ARG A 13 11.47 -52.06 -0.59
N ALA A 14 10.84 -51.45 0.40
CA ALA A 14 9.68 -51.76 1.21
C ALA A 14 9.21 -50.41 1.80
N MET A 15 7.89 -50.25 1.84
CA MET A 15 7.17 -49.14 2.44
C MET A 15 7.27 -49.28 3.97
N THR A 16 7.81 -48.27 4.66
CA THR A 16 7.70 -48.16 6.12
C THR A 16 6.93 -46.89 6.44
N ILE A 17 5.72 -47.11 6.94
CA ILE A 17 4.80 -46.11 7.48
C ILE A 17 5.29 -45.81 8.89
N ASN A 18 5.53 -44.53 9.23
CA ASN A 18 5.75 -44.12 10.60
C ASN A 18 4.61 -43.18 11.01
N GLU A 19 3.74 -43.66 11.89
CA GLU A 19 2.69 -42.91 12.57
C GLU A 19 3.25 -42.31 13.87
N GLY A 20 2.78 -41.09 14.19
CA GLY A 20 2.47 -40.72 15.57
C GLY A 20 3.54 -39.96 16.36
N THR A 21 3.33 -38.63 16.48
CA THR A 21 3.35 -37.80 17.71
C THR A 21 3.08 -36.36 17.22
N GLY A 22 2.01 -35.66 17.58
CA GLY A 22 1.59 -35.32 18.94
C GLY A 22 1.73 -33.79 19.08
N MET A 23 0.60 -33.09 19.24
CA MET A 23 0.42 -31.63 19.29
C MET A 23 1.42 -30.87 20.18
N ASP A 24 1.78 -29.66 19.78
CA ASP A 24 1.71 -28.51 20.71
C ASP A 24 1.51 -27.18 19.94
N VAL A 25 0.31 -26.63 20.05
CA VAL A 25 -0.09 -25.33 19.52
C VAL A 25 -0.27 -24.42 20.73
N GLY A 26 0.65 -23.49 20.96
CA GLY A 26 0.45 -22.45 21.98
C GLY A 26 1.72 -21.87 22.56
N LYS A 27 2.19 -20.77 21.97
CA LYS A 27 2.74 -19.62 22.71
C LYS A 27 2.84 -18.42 21.78
N ALA A 28 1.85 -17.54 21.90
CA ALA A 28 1.94 -16.19 21.39
C ALA A 28 2.82 -15.39 22.38
N ASP A 29 3.96 -14.89 21.91
CA ASP A 29 4.78 -13.96 22.67
C ASP A 29 4.10 -12.58 22.72
N LYS A 30 3.99 -12.08 23.95
CA LYS A 30 3.45 -10.77 24.28
C LYS A 30 4.45 -9.69 23.84
N ILE A 31 4.04 -8.82 22.92
CA ILE A 31 4.79 -7.61 22.63
C ILE A 31 4.33 -6.53 23.61
N ALA A 32 5.25 -6.10 24.47
CA ALA A 32 5.04 -5.07 25.47
C ALA A 32 5.01 -3.67 24.84
N ALA A 33 4.09 -2.83 25.32
CA ALA A 33 4.05 -1.40 25.03
C ALA A 33 5.18 -0.67 25.78
N VAL A 34 6.00 0.06 25.03
CA VAL A 34 6.95 1.09 25.49
C VAL A 34 6.48 2.37 24.81
N GLY A 35 6.28 3.53 25.42
CA GLY A 35 6.72 4.08 26.69
C GLY A 35 6.93 5.57 26.42
N GLN A 36 6.11 6.42 27.04
CA GLN A 36 6.15 7.87 26.89
C GLN A 36 7.47 8.48 27.40
N SER A 37 7.97 9.50 26.71
CA SER A 37 8.87 10.55 27.20
C SER A 37 8.69 11.74 26.25
N GLY A 38 8.27 12.96 26.61
CA GLY A 38 8.38 13.67 27.87
C GLY A 38 9.64 14.54 27.85
N ARG A 39 9.55 15.80 27.35
CA ARG A 39 10.25 17.03 27.84
C ARG A 39 10.23 18.19 26.83
N GLU A 40 9.52 19.26 27.18
CA GLU A 40 10.04 20.65 27.12
C GLU A 40 10.54 21.03 28.53
N PRO A 41 11.44 22.02 28.73
CA PRO A 41 11.01 23.43 28.86
C PRO A 41 12.02 24.57 28.48
N GLN A 42 11.45 25.70 28.03
CA GLN A 42 11.68 27.12 28.42
C GLN A 42 12.97 27.92 28.05
N ARG A 43 12.78 29.11 27.44
CA ARG A 43 13.02 30.51 27.98
C ARG A 43 12.94 31.54 26.81
N GLN A 44 12.01 32.51 26.77
CA GLN A 44 12.06 33.89 27.34
C GLN A 44 13.39 34.63 27.05
N LYS A 45 13.51 35.87 26.54
CA LYS A 45 12.67 37.07 26.24
C LYS A 45 13.38 37.78 25.05
N ASP A 46 12.74 38.66 24.28
CA ASP A 46 12.91 40.11 24.43
C ASP A 46 11.72 40.87 23.82
N LEU A 47 11.38 41.98 24.47
CA LEU A 47 10.23 42.86 24.27
C LEU A 47 10.64 44.16 23.53
N GLU A 48 9.60 44.92 23.13
CA GLU A 48 9.56 46.36 22.76
C GLU A 48 9.97 46.68 21.31
N GLU A 49 9.28 47.52 20.53
CA GLU A 49 8.17 48.46 20.76
C GLU A 49 7.65 48.89 19.38
N GLU A 50 6.34 49.05 19.18
CA GLU A 50 5.73 50.21 18.49
C GLU A 50 4.19 50.08 18.50
N ALA A 51 3.57 51.01 19.22
CA ALA A 51 2.14 51.31 19.22
C ALA A 51 1.80 52.14 17.95
N GLN A 52 0.64 52.09 17.31
CA GLN A 52 -0.70 52.55 17.72
C GLN A 52 -1.59 52.42 16.46
N ASP A 53 -2.81 51.88 16.55
CA ASP A 53 -4.04 52.56 16.09
C ASP A 53 -5.30 51.76 16.50
N ASP A 54 -6.38 52.50 16.74
CA ASP A 54 -7.56 52.22 17.56
C ASP A 54 -8.57 51.20 17.02
N GLY A 55 -9.36 50.62 17.95
CA GLY A 55 -10.79 50.41 17.68
C GLY A 55 -11.46 49.14 18.21
N ALA A 56 -12.15 49.29 19.35
CA ALA A 56 -13.32 48.52 19.80
C ALA A 56 -13.13 47.10 20.40
N ARG A 57 -13.46 47.05 21.70
CA ARG A 57 -13.59 45.89 22.59
C ARG A 57 -14.88 45.12 22.29
N ASP A 58 -14.84 43.79 22.32
CA ASP A 58 -15.74 43.00 23.16
C ASP A 58 -15.11 41.63 23.48
N GLY A 59 -15.03 41.33 24.78
CA GLY A 59 -14.47 40.10 25.31
C GLY A 59 -15.59 39.24 25.87
N GLY A 60 -15.72 38.02 25.35
CA GLY A 60 -16.58 36.98 25.88
C GLY A 60 -15.81 35.69 26.06
N GLU A 61 -15.61 35.29 27.31
CA GLU A 61 -14.94 34.07 27.76
C GLU A 61 -15.60 32.80 27.17
N GLU A 62 -14.80 31.91 26.57
CA GLU A 62 -15.24 30.57 26.17
C GLU A 62 -15.48 29.71 27.42
N GLN A 63 -16.76 29.53 27.78
CA GLN A 63 -17.19 28.56 28.79
C GLN A 63 -17.36 27.15 28.18
N PRO A 64 -17.08 26.09 28.96
CA PRO A 64 -17.17 24.71 28.49
C PRO A 64 -18.62 24.37 28.19
N ARG A 65 -18.92 24.01 26.94
CA ARG A 65 -20.27 23.60 26.52
C ARG A 65 -20.70 22.38 27.32
N LYS A 66 -21.57 22.60 28.32
CA LYS A 66 -22.32 21.54 28.98
C LYS A 66 -23.21 20.88 27.93
N LEU A 67 -22.97 19.59 27.71
CA LEU A 67 -23.72 18.73 26.81
C LEU A 67 -25.11 18.46 27.39
N GLY A 68 -25.99 19.47 27.39
CA GLY A 68 -27.30 19.40 28.06
C GLY A 68 -28.52 19.77 27.21
N GLU A 69 -28.35 20.40 26.04
CA GLU A 69 -29.49 21.08 25.37
C GLU A 69 -29.75 20.66 23.90
N ALA A 70 -29.18 19.56 23.42
CA ALA A 70 -29.39 19.12 22.03
C ALA A 70 -30.38 17.96 21.89
N PHE A 71 -31.53 18.00 22.58
CA PHE A 71 -32.69 17.16 22.26
C PHE A 71 -33.99 17.89 22.66
N ALA A 72 -34.40 18.88 21.88
CA ALA A 72 -35.75 19.45 21.98
C ALA A 72 -36.78 18.43 21.45
N ILE A 73 -37.13 17.46 22.29
CA ILE A 73 -38.26 16.54 22.13
C ILE A 73 -39.52 17.26 22.66
N ASP A 74 -39.85 18.41 22.08
CA ASP A 74 -40.80 19.36 22.67
C ASP A 74 -42.29 19.03 22.38
N GLY A 75 -42.56 17.91 21.70
CA GLY A 75 -43.92 17.43 21.42
C GLY A 75 -44.33 16.15 22.15
N LEU A 76 -43.38 15.38 22.67
CA LEU A 76 -43.63 14.03 23.23
C LEU A 76 -43.74 14.03 24.77
N LEU A 77 -43.39 15.14 25.42
CA LEU A 77 -43.22 15.23 26.88
C LEU A 77 -44.15 16.26 27.54
N ALA A 78 -45.29 16.58 26.92
CA ALA A 78 -46.30 17.51 27.48
C ALA A 78 -46.91 17.04 28.83
N GLY A 79 -46.64 15.80 29.26
CA GLY A 79 -47.08 15.23 30.55
C GLY A 79 -46.02 15.20 31.66
N GLY A 80 -44.83 15.78 31.45
CA GLY A 80 -43.69 15.66 32.36
C GLY A 80 -42.96 14.32 32.21
N VAL A 81 -41.64 14.36 32.27
CA VAL A 81 -40.80 13.15 32.23
C VAL A 81 -41.02 12.41 33.55
N THR A 82 -41.65 11.24 33.52
CA THR A 82 -41.74 10.42 34.74
C THR A 82 -40.34 9.97 35.16
N PRO A 83 -40.07 9.73 36.45
CA PRO A 83 -38.78 9.22 36.91
C PRO A 83 -38.35 7.90 36.24
N GLU A 84 -39.28 7.16 35.65
CA GLU A 84 -39.02 5.96 34.84
C GLU A 84 -38.48 6.32 33.45
N VAL A 85 -39.08 7.32 32.79
CA VAL A 85 -38.60 7.83 31.49
C VAL A 85 -37.25 8.51 31.63
N GLN A 86 -37.02 9.29 32.71
CA GLN A 86 -35.71 9.90 32.95
C GLN A 86 -34.61 8.86 33.15
N ARG A 87 -34.86 7.81 33.95
CA ARG A 87 -33.91 6.71 34.13
C ARG A 87 -33.63 5.95 32.82
N ALA A 88 -34.65 5.78 31.96
CA ALA A 88 -34.47 5.17 30.66
C ALA A 88 -33.60 6.04 29.72
N LEU A 89 -33.81 7.36 29.71
CA LEU A 89 -33.00 8.32 28.96
C LEU A 89 -31.56 8.36 29.46
N ASP A 90 -31.33 8.42 30.78
CA ASP A 90 -29.99 8.40 31.37
C ASP A 90 -29.26 7.08 31.02
N GLY A 91 -29.98 5.96 31.01
CA GLY A 91 -29.46 4.66 30.59
C GLY A 91 -29.06 4.62 29.11
N LEU A 92 -29.88 5.20 28.21
CA LEU A 92 -29.57 5.30 26.78
C LEU A 92 -28.41 6.27 26.53
N SER A 93 -28.43 7.45 27.16
CA SER A 93 -27.36 8.44 27.07
C SER A 93 -26.03 7.90 27.60
N GLY A 94 -26.06 7.09 28.67
CA GLY A 94 -24.89 6.38 29.19
C GLY A 94 -24.29 5.37 28.22
N GLN A 95 -25.04 4.89 27.23
CA GLN A 95 -24.54 3.99 26.19
C GLN A 95 -23.99 4.71 24.95
N ILE A 96 -24.30 6.01 24.74
CA ILE A 96 -23.85 6.74 23.55
C ILE A 96 -22.33 6.82 23.48
N GLU A 97 -21.66 7.18 24.57
CA GLU A 97 -20.20 7.38 24.56
C GLU A 97 -19.42 6.07 24.38
N PRO A 98 -19.76 4.97 25.09
CA PRO A 98 -19.18 3.65 24.81
C PRO A 98 -19.37 3.21 23.34
N LEU A 99 -20.56 3.39 22.78
CA LEU A 99 -20.84 3.02 21.38
C LEU A 99 -20.05 3.87 20.38
N ARG A 100 -19.88 5.17 20.64
CA ARG A 100 -19.02 6.05 19.82
C ARG A 100 -17.56 5.60 19.86
N ALA A 101 -17.04 5.28 21.04
CA ALA A 101 -15.68 4.77 21.18
C ALA A 101 -15.48 3.44 20.44
N GLU A 102 -16.46 2.53 20.54
CA GLU A 102 -16.44 1.27 19.81
C GLU A 102 -16.50 1.47 18.29
N LEU A 103 -17.32 2.41 17.81
CA LEU A 103 -17.43 2.76 16.39
C LEU A 103 -16.11 3.31 15.84
N GLU A 104 -15.46 4.23 16.55
CA GLU A 104 -14.17 4.78 16.12
C GLU A 104 -13.08 3.71 16.09
N LEU A 105 -13.06 2.83 17.10
CA LEU A 105 -12.14 1.69 17.11
C LEU A 105 -12.42 0.70 15.97
N ALA A 106 -13.69 0.44 15.65
CA ALA A 106 -14.07 -0.38 14.50
C ALA A 106 -13.67 0.25 13.17
N ARG A 107 -13.90 1.56 13.00
CA ARG A 107 -13.49 2.33 11.81
C ARG A 107 -11.97 2.29 11.63
N GLY A 108 -11.21 2.54 12.69
CA GLY A 108 -9.74 2.46 12.64
C GLY A 108 -9.23 1.07 12.24
N ARG A 109 -9.88 0.00 12.74
CA ARG A 109 -9.57 -1.38 12.31
C ARG A 109 -9.87 -1.61 10.84
N VAL A 110 -11.01 -1.12 10.34
CA VAL A 110 -11.37 -1.22 8.92
C VAL A 110 -10.36 -0.50 8.06
N THR A 111 -9.98 0.74 8.39
CA THR A 111 -8.98 1.52 7.64
C THR A 111 -7.64 0.80 7.59
N ARG A 112 -7.11 0.34 8.73
CA ARG A 112 -5.84 -0.41 8.76
C ARG A 112 -5.88 -1.66 7.90
N LEU A 113 -6.97 -2.44 7.98
CA LEU A 113 -7.15 -3.65 7.18
C LEU A 113 -7.27 -3.33 5.67
N GLN A 114 -7.90 -2.20 5.32
CA GLN A 114 -7.97 -1.74 3.93
C GLN A 114 -6.59 -1.34 3.40
N GLU A 115 -5.82 -0.58 4.18
CA GLU A 115 -4.44 -0.21 3.85
C GLU A 115 -3.58 -1.45 3.63
N GLU A 116 -3.60 -2.42 4.56
CA GLU A 116 -2.88 -3.69 4.42
C GLU A 116 -3.35 -4.48 3.19
N ALA A 117 -4.66 -4.52 2.93
CA ALA A 117 -5.23 -5.20 1.77
C ALA A 117 -4.98 -4.49 0.44
N ASN A 118 -4.47 -3.24 0.46
CA ASN A 118 -4.14 -2.45 -0.73
C ASN A 118 -2.64 -2.51 -1.07
N MET A 119 -1.82 -3.06 -0.17
CA MET A 119 -0.38 -3.22 -0.39
C MET A 119 -0.03 -4.59 -0.98
N HIS A 120 1.12 -4.66 -1.63
CA HIS A 120 1.70 -5.92 -2.08
C HIS A 120 2.13 -6.77 -0.86
N PRO A 121 2.02 -8.11 -0.89
CA PRO A 121 2.21 -8.95 0.29
C PRO A 121 3.57 -8.83 1.01
N PHE A 122 4.64 -8.46 0.29
CA PHE A 122 6.00 -8.35 0.84
C PHE A 122 6.83 -7.22 0.25
N LEU A 123 6.27 -6.42 -0.65
CA LEU A 123 6.96 -5.26 -1.24
C LEU A 123 6.27 -3.98 -0.74
N PRO A 124 7.02 -2.91 -0.43
CA PRO A 124 6.44 -1.66 0.07
C PRO A 124 5.89 -0.82 -1.09
N LEU A 125 4.87 -1.37 -1.77
CA LEU A 125 4.22 -0.76 -2.92
C LEU A 125 2.74 -1.21 -3.00
N PRO A 126 1.85 -0.40 -3.63
CA PRO A 126 0.46 -0.75 -3.86
C PRO A 126 0.32 -2.02 -4.69
N ASN A 127 -0.65 -2.85 -4.35
CA ASN A 127 -1.02 -3.99 -5.19
C ASN A 127 -1.71 -3.53 -6.47
N ARG A 128 -2.00 -4.49 -7.36
CA ARG A 128 -2.62 -4.22 -8.66
C ARG A 128 -3.91 -3.42 -8.56
N ARG A 129 -4.79 -3.75 -7.61
CA ARG A 129 -6.07 -3.06 -7.48
C ARG A 129 -5.86 -1.58 -7.12
N GLU A 130 -4.99 -1.33 -6.16
CA GLU A 130 -4.71 0.03 -5.70
C GLU A 130 -3.93 0.84 -6.73
N PHE A 131 -2.96 0.22 -7.42
CA PHE A 131 -2.24 0.87 -8.51
C PHE A 131 -3.17 1.30 -9.65
N LEU A 132 -4.14 0.46 -10.03
CA LEU A 132 -5.12 0.82 -11.07
C LEU A 132 -6.10 1.90 -10.61
N ARG A 133 -6.42 1.95 -9.32
CA ARG A 133 -7.20 3.05 -8.74
C ARG A 133 -6.44 4.37 -8.88
N GLU A 134 -5.16 4.39 -8.54
CA GLU A 134 -4.29 5.57 -8.72
C GLU A 134 -4.15 5.98 -10.20
N LEU A 135 -3.96 5.02 -11.11
CA LEU A 135 -3.94 5.29 -12.55
C LEU A 135 -5.25 5.94 -13.03
N GLY A 136 -6.40 5.45 -12.53
CA GLY A 136 -7.70 6.04 -12.82
C GLY A 136 -7.84 7.48 -12.30
N LEU A 137 -7.28 7.79 -11.13
CA LEU A 137 -7.24 9.16 -10.62
C LEU A 137 -6.36 10.06 -11.49
N VAL A 138 -5.19 9.60 -11.93
CA VAL A 138 -4.30 10.38 -12.80
C VAL A 138 -5.00 10.68 -14.14
N LEU A 139 -5.68 9.69 -14.71
CA LEU A 139 -6.50 9.87 -15.92
C LEU A 139 -7.61 10.90 -15.74
N SER A 140 -8.32 10.88 -14.60
CA SER A 140 -9.43 11.82 -14.36
C SER A 140 -8.97 13.26 -14.12
N HIS A 141 -7.73 13.46 -13.65
CA HIS A 141 -7.18 14.78 -13.36
C HIS A 141 -6.35 15.36 -14.51
N GLN A 142 -6.17 14.63 -15.61
CA GLN A 142 -5.42 15.15 -16.75
C GLN A 142 -6.19 16.29 -17.42
N GLN A 143 -5.52 17.43 -17.59
CA GLN A 143 -6.10 18.57 -18.28
C GLN A 143 -5.80 18.57 -19.78
N PRO A 144 -6.70 19.11 -20.61
CA PRO A 144 -6.41 19.36 -22.01
C PRO A 144 -5.21 20.31 -22.17
N GLY A 145 -4.25 19.94 -23.02
CA GLY A 145 -3.10 20.79 -23.35
C GLY A 145 -1.91 20.73 -22.38
N SER A 146 -1.99 19.96 -21.28
CA SER A 146 -0.81 19.64 -20.47
C SER A 146 0.01 18.51 -21.10
N VAL A 147 1.30 18.42 -20.73
CA VAL A 147 2.10 17.23 -21.05
C VAL A 147 1.42 16.01 -20.40
N PRO A 148 1.06 14.98 -21.16
CA PRO A 148 0.42 13.79 -20.59
C PRO A 148 1.43 13.04 -19.71
N PRO A 149 1.03 12.53 -18.54
CA PRO A 149 1.79 11.53 -17.83
C PRO A 149 2.03 10.28 -18.70
N ALA A 150 2.97 9.43 -18.32
CA ALA A 150 3.22 8.16 -18.99
C ALA A 150 3.10 7.00 -18.01
N LEU A 151 2.55 5.88 -18.48
CA LEU A 151 2.57 4.60 -17.79
C LEU A 151 3.75 3.79 -18.34
N ALA A 152 4.63 3.30 -17.47
CA ALA A 152 5.62 2.29 -17.80
C ALA A 152 5.23 0.95 -17.17
N ILE A 153 5.40 -0.14 -17.92
CA ILE A 153 5.31 -1.51 -17.44
C ILE A 153 6.72 -2.09 -17.48
N VAL A 154 7.22 -2.57 -16.35
CA VAL A 154 8.51 -3.26 -16.23
C VAL A 154 8.25 -4.74 -15.95
N HIS A 155 8.62 -5.60 -16.90
CA HIS A 155 8.57 -7.05 -16.77
C HIS A 155 9.97 -7.60 -16.47
N PHE A 156 10.10 -8.35 -15.38
CA PHE A 156 11.36 -8.96 -14.98
C PHE A 156 11.53 -10.36 -15.58
N SER A 157 12.09 -10.42 -16.79
CA SER A 157 12.37 -11.69 -17.44
C SER A 157 13.33 -12.56 -16.59
N GLY A 158 13.13 -13.88 -16.60
CA GLY A 158 13.96 -14.83 -15.84
C GLY A 158 13.52 -15.08 -14.39
N ALA A 159 12.50 -14.39 -13.88
CA ALA A 159 11.96 -14.61 -12.53
C ALA A 159 11.57 -16.07 -12.25
N GLU A 160 10.92 -16.74 -13.20
CA GLU A 160 10.55 -18.16 -13.06
C GLU A 160 11.79 -19.07 -13.03
N ALA A 161 12.85 -18.74 -13.77
CA ALA A 161 14.09 -19.51 -13.73
C ALA A 161 14.75 -19.43 -12.36
N ILE A 162 14.79 -18.24 -11.74
CA ILE A 162 15.28 -18.06 -10.36
C ILE A 162 14.46 -18.89 -9.39
N ARG A 163 13.13 -18.86 -9.52
CA ARG A 163 12.25 -19.66 -8.66
C ARG A 163 12.52 -21.15 -8.78
N ILE A 164 12.68 -21.66 -10.00
CA ILE A 164 12.95 -23.08 -10.26
C ILE A 164 14.33 -23.48 -9.71
N GLN A 165 15.35 -22.63 -9.87
CA GLN A 165 16.74 -22.95 -9.51
C GLN A 165 17.07 -22.72 -8.02
N ALA A 166 16.53 -21.65 -7.42
CA ALA A 166 16.91 -21.17 -6.08
C ALA A 166 15.73 -21.04 -5.12
N GLY A 167 14.51 -21.37 -5.57
CA GLY A 167 13.32 -21.42 -4.74
C GLY A 167 12.60 -20.07 -4.58
N ARG A 168 11.51 -20.10 -3.81
CA ARG A 168 10.62 -18.94 -3.62
C ARG A 168 11.29 -17.77 -2.90
N ALA A 169 12.06 -18.04 -1.85
CA ALA A 169 12.75 -16.99 -1.10
C ALA A 169 13.76 -16.20 -1.98
N ALA A 170 14.42 -16.88 -2.91
CA ALA A 170 15.31 -16.23 -3.87
C ALA A 170 14.54 -15.33 -4.84
N LEU A 171 13.37 -15.76 -5.32
CA LEU A 171 12.49 -14.93 -6.14
C LEU A 171 12.01 -13.70 -5.38
N ASP A 172 11.57 -13.86 -4.13
CA ASP A 172 11.09 -12.75 -3.31
C ASP A 172 12.22 -11.72 -3.08
N GLY A 173 13.43 -12.19 -2.80
CA GLY A 173 14.63 -11.35 -2.69
C GLY A 173 15.01 -10.67 -4.01
N ALA A 174 14.88 -11.37 -5.13
CA ALA A 174 15.11 -10.81 -6.47
C ALA A 174 14.13 -9.65 -6.77
N LEU A 175 12.84 -9.82 -6.45
CA LEU A 175 11.82 -8.78 -6.63
C LEU A 175 12.02 -7.59 -5.67
N GLN A 176 12.50 -7.83 -4.44
CA GLN A 176 12.89 -6.77 -3.51
C GLN A 176 14.10 -5.97 -4.01
N HIS A 177 15.11 -6.65 -4.56
CA HIS A 177 16.27 -6.02 -5.16
C HIS A 177 15.88 -5.16 -6.36
N ALA A 178 15.10 -5.74 -7.28
CA ALA A 178 14.51 -5.05 -8.42
C ALA A 178 13.74 -3.78 -8.03
N TYR A 179 12.84 -3.89 -7.03
CA TYR A 179 12.12 -2.75 -6.49
C TYR A 179 13.06 -1.65 -6.01
N SER A 180 14.09 -2.01 -5.23
CA SER A 180 15.06 -1.06 -4.69
C SER A 180 15.78 -0.31 -5.81
N LEU A 181 16.20 -1.01 -6.86
CA LEU A 181 16.83 -0.40 -8.03
C LEU A 181 15.90 0.56 -8.76
N ILE A 182 14.64 0.17 -8.99
CA ILE A 182 13.66 1.04 -9.64
C ILE A 182 13.48 2.31 -8.81
N THR A 183 13.26 2.21 -7.49
CA THR A 183 13.00 3.37 -6.65
C THR A 183 14.13 4.41 -6.60
N VAL A 184 15.38 3.99 -6.83
CA VAL A 184 16.53 4.91 -6.94
C VAL A 184 16.45 5.77 -8.21
N VAL A 185 15.86 5.23 -9.28
CA VAL A 185 15.71 5.90 -10.58
C VAL A 185 14.46 6.79 -10.64
N LEU A 186 13.45 6.47 -9.82
CA LEU A 186 12.20 7.21 -9.77
C LEU A 186 12.36 8.57 -9.08
N GLY A 187 11.67 9.58 -9.60
CA GLY A 187 11.55 10.88 -8.95
C GLY A 187 10.54 10.84 -7.80
N GLY A 188 10.58 11.85 -6.92
CA GLY A 188 9.69 11.92 -5.75
C GLY A 188 8.19 12.05 -6.07
N THR A 189 7.84 12.31 -7.33
CA THR A 189 6.46 12.41 -7.81
C THR A 189 5.98 11.17 -8.57
N ASP A 190 6.88 10.23 -8.87
CA ASP A 190 6.55 9.03 -9.63
C ASP A 190 5.90 8.00 -8.70
N VAL A 191 4.91 7.27 -9.22
CA VAL A 191 4.18 6.25 -8.45
C VAL A 191 4.52 4.88 -8.99
N ILE A 192 4.95 3.96 -8.13
CA ILE A 192 5.20 2.56 -8.48
C ILE A 192 4.14 1.65 -7.84
N GLY A 193 3.71 0.61 -8.53
CA GLY A 193 2.83 -0.44 -7.99
C GLY A 193 3.04 -1.79 -8.68
N SER A 194 2.46 -2.85 -8.12
CA SER A 194 2.56 -4.20 -8.69
C SER A 194 1.43 -4.42 -9.68
N LEU A 195 1.72 -5.01 -10.84
CA LEU A 195 0.71 -5.50 -11.77
C LEU A 195 0.40 -7.00 -11.58
N GLY A 196 1.08 -7.62 -10.63
CA GLY A 196 1.00 -9.05 -10.33
C GLY A 196 2.22 -9.82 -10.85
N GLY A 197 2.46 -11.01 -10.28
CA GLY A 197 3.60 -11.83 -10.67
C GLY A 197 4.94 -11.10 -10.46
N ASN A 198 5.65 -10.87 -11.56
CA ASN A 198 6.94 -10.20 -11.65
C ASN A 198 6.86 -8.87 -12.42
N ASP A 199 5.66 -8.29 -12.52
CA ASP A 199 5.39 -7.06 -13.26
C ASP A 199 5.19 -5.87 -12.33
N PHE A 200 5.82 -4.74 -12.69
CA PHE A 200 5.67 -3.47 -12.01
C PHE A 200 5.07 -2.44 -12.96
N GLY A 201 4.13 -1.65 -12.45
CA GLY A 201 3.60 -0.47 -13.12
C GLY A 201 4.21 0.78 -12.50
N ILE A 202 4.56 1.75 -13.33
CA ILE A 202 5.11 3.03 -12.91
C ILE A 202 4.35 4.16 -13.62
N ILE A 203 3.82 5.10 -12.86
CA ILE A 203 3.22 6.33 -13.39
C ILE A 203 4.28 7.44 -13.29
N LEU A 204 4.66 7.95 -14.45
CA LEU A 204 5.58 9.07 -14.61
C LEU A 204 4.77 10.33 -14.89
N LEU A 205 4.81 11.32 -14.01
CA LEU A 205 4.11 12.58 -14.26
C LEU A 205 4.77 13.42 -15.36
N ALA A 206 6.09 13.28 -15.53
CA ALA A 206 6.83 13.83 -16.66
C ALA A 206 6.82 12.83 -17.83
N GLY A 207 5.72 12.80 -18.58
CA GLY A 207 5.51 11.86 -19.70
C GLY A 207 5.87 12.41 -21.08
N ASP A 208 6.67 13.47 -21.18
CA ASP A 208 7.16 13.92 -22.49
C ASP A 208 8.07 12.85 -23.14
N PRO A 209 8.14 12.77 -24.48
CA PRO A 209 8.84 11.69 -25.17
C PRO A 209 10.34 11.58 -24.83
N GLU A 210 11.00 12.70 -24.53
CA GLU A 210 12.42 12.74 -24.17
C GLU A 210 12.62 12.17 -22.77
N SER A 211 11.85 12.65 -21.78
CA SER A 211 11.85 12.11 -20.41
C SER A 211 11.53 10.61 -20.38
N VAL A 212 10.54 10.15 -21.15
CA VAL A 212 10.20 8.73 -21.27
C VAL A 212 11.37 7.92 -21.83
N THR A 213 12.05 8.43 -22.85
CA THR A 213 13.18 7.75 -23.47
C THR A 213 14.37 7.66 -22.53
N CYS A 214 14.71 8.75 -21.85
CA CYS A 214 15.75 8.78 -20.81
C CYS A 214 15.40 7.81 -19.67
N LYS A 215 14.17 7.87 -19.15
CA LYS A 215 13.73 7.01 -18.05
C LYS A 215 13.77 5.53 -18.41
N ARG A 216 13.43 5.17 -19.66
CA ARG A 216 13.58 3.79 -20.16
C ARG A 216 15.04 3.34 -20.09
N ALA A 217 15.98 4.16 -20.58
CA ALA A 217 17.40 3.84 -20.56
C ALA A 217 17.92 3.70 -19.13
N ASP A 218 17.58 4.65 -18.25
CA ASP A 218 18.00 4.66 -16.85
C ASP A 218 17.51 3.42 -16.09
N LEU A 219 16.23 3.06 -16.24
CA LEU A 219 15.66 1.87 -15.61
C LEU A 219 16.31 0.59 -16.14
N THR A 220 16.53 0.51 -17.46
CA THR A 220 17.17 -0.65 -18.08
C THR A 220 18.60 -0.83 -17.55
N ALA A 221 19.39 0.25 -17.53
CA ALA A 221 20.77 0.22 -17.04
C ALA A 221 20.82 -0.11 -15.54
N ALA A 222 20.01 0.55 -14.71
CA ALA A 222 20.00 0.33 -13.27
C ALA A 222 19.71 -1.13 -12.91
N ILE A 223 18.74 -1.76 -13.59
CA ILE A 223 18.34 -3.15 -13.35
C ILE A 223 19.36 -4.14 -13.93
N HIS A 224 19.89 -3.88 -15.12
CA HIS A 224 20.82 -4.79 -15.79
C HIS A 224 22.23 -4.79 -15.17
N ASP A 225 22.73 -3.61 -14.78
CA ASP A 225 24.11 -3.43 -14.36
C ASP A 225 24.34 -3.85 -12.90
N GLN A 226 23.28 -3.97 -12.10
CA GLN A 226 23.34 -4.38 -10.70
C GLN A 226 22.75 -5.77 -10.49
N PRO A 227 23.55 -6.85 -10.59
CA PRO A 227 23.07 -8.21 -10.41
C PRO A 227 22.54 -8.45 -9.00
N PHE A 228 21.55 -9.33 -8.88
CA PHE A 228 21.09 -9.84 -7.59
C PHE A 228 21.96 -11.02 -7.17
N VAL A 229 22.54 -10.94 -5.97
CA VAL A 229 23.38 -12.01 -5.43
C VAL A 229 22.58 -12.81 -4.40
N TRP A 230 22.42 -14.10 -4.64
CA TRP A 230 21.77 -15.01 -3.70
C TRP A 230 22.65 -16.22 -3.43
N GLN A 231 23.02 -16.41 -2.16
CA GLN A 231 23.89 -17.52 -1.73
C GLN A 231 25.20 -17.65 -2.55
N GLY A 232 25.76 -16.52 -2.98
CA GLY A 232 26.99 -16.46 -3.77
C GLY A 232 26.82 -16.67 -5.27
N VAL A 233 25.59 -16.87 -5.76
CA VAL A 233 25.27 -16.92 -7.20
C VAL A 233 24.72 -15.58 -7.65
N GLU A 234 25.25 -15.05 -8.75
CA GLU A 234 24.78 -13.81 -9.37
C GLU A 234 23.67 -14.09 -10.40
N TYR A 235 22.56 -13.37 -10.28
CA TYR A 235 21.45 -13.36 -11.21
C TYR A 235 21.37 -11.98 -11.86
N ARG A 236 21.61 -11.93 -13.17
CA ARG A 236 21.41 -10.71 -13.97
C ARG A 236 20.01 -10.70 -14.54
N PHE A 237 19.35 -9.55 -14.40
CA PHE A 237 18.03 -9.33 -14.98
C PHE A 237 18.18 -8.63 -16.32
N ASN A 238 17.26 -8.95 -17.23
CA ASN A 238 17.06 -8.16 -18.44
C ASN A 238 15.61 -7.65 -18.41
N PRO A 239 15.36 -6.41 -17.96
CA PRO A 239 14.01 -5.90 -17.87
C PRO A 239 13.46 -5.64 -19.27
N GLN A 240 12.22 -6.02 -19.51
CA GLN A 240 11.47 -5.53 -20.66
C GLN A 240 10.59 -4.38 -20.19
N ILE A 241 10.67 -3.24 -20.88
CA ILE A 241 9.98 -2.01 -20.45
C ILE A 241 9.15 -1.43 -21.59
N GLY A 242 7.83 -1.50 -21.41
CA GLY A 242 6.84 -0.89 -22.30
C GLY A 242 6.31 0.42 -21.74
N PHE A 243 5.97 1.36 -22.61
CA PHE A 243 5.41 2.66 -22.23
C PHE A 243 4.13 2.98 -23.00
N ALA A 244 3.23 3.72 -22.35
CA ALA A 244 2.10 4.35 -22.99
C ALA A 244 1.87 5.75 -22.42
N ALA A 245 1.46 6.68 -23.27
CA ALA A 245 0.96 7.97 -22.79
C ALA A 245 -0.39 7.78 -22.08
N ILE A 246 -0.55 8.46 -20.95
CA ILE A 246 -1.80 8.56 -20.20
C ILE A 246 -2.54 9.75 -20.80
N THR A 247 -3.49 9.46 -21.69
CA THR A 247 -4.34 10.47 -22.32
C THR A 247 -5.75 10.41 -21.74
N GLY A 248 -6.34 11.58 -21.47
CA GLY A 248 -7.72 11.75 -21.05
C GLY A 248 -8.65 11.08 -22.07
N ASP A 249 -9.83 10.69 -21.62
CA ASP A 249 -10.85 9.95 -22.39
C ASP A 249 -10.60 8.46 -22.59
N VAL A 250 -9.52 7.90 -22.02
CA VAL A 250 -9.18 6.48 -22.14
C VAL A 250 -9.31 5.77 -20.79
N MET A 251 -9.90 4.57 -20.78
CA MET A 251 -9.99 3.75 -19.56
C MET A 251 -8.61 3.24 -19.13
N PRO A 252 -8.33 3.07 -17.83
CA PRO A 252 -7.04 2.58 -17.33
C PRO A 252 -6.55 1.29 -18.00
N GLU A 253 -7.46 0.37 -18.28
CA GLU A 253 -7.17 -0.92 -18.93
C GLU A 253 -6.61 -0.76 -20.35
N ARG A 254 -7.08 0.25 -21.09
CA ARG A 254 -6.60 0.52 -22.45
C ARG A 254 -5.19 1.11 -22.46
N VAL A 255 -4.85 1.92 -21.46
CA VAL A 255 -3.49 2.45 -21.29
C VAL A 255 -2.53 1.30 -20.96
N LEU A 256 -2.93 0.40 -20.06
CA LEU A 256 -2.19 -0.84 -19.79
C LEU A 256 -1.98 -1.68 -21.06
N GLU A 257 -3.04 -1.96 -21.82
CA GLU A 257 -2.96 -2.73 -23.08
C GLU A 257 -1.99 -2.09 -24.08
N THR A 258 -1.92 -0.76 -24.11
CA THR A 258 -1.01 -0.03 -25.00
C THR A 258 0.44 -0.16 -24.53
N ALA A 259 0.69 -0.02 -23.23
CA ALA A 259 2.02 -0.16 -22.66
C ALA A 259 2.53 -1.61 -22.78
N ASP A 260 1.66 -2.59 -22.59
CA ASP A 260 1.96 -4.02 -22.76
C ASP A 260 2.31 -4.35 -24.22
N ARG A 261 1.61 -3.73 -25.18
CA ARG A 261 1.97 -3.88 -26.60
C ARG A 261 3.34 -3.30 -26.92
N ASP A 262 3.70 -2.14 -26.35
CA ASP A 262 5.06 -1.58 -26.49
C ASP A 262 6.09 -2.54 -25.89
N LEU A 263 5.79 -3.15 -24.73
CA LEU A 263 6.64 -4.13 -24.07
C LEU A 263 6.90 -5.36 -24.94
N LEU A 264 5.87 -5.92 -25.57
CA LEU A 264 5.96 -7.11 -26.42
C LEU A 264 6.57 -6.85 -27.79
N SER A 265 6.61 -5.60 -28.23
CA SER A 265 7.16 -5.21 -29.54
C SER A 265 8.70 -5.11 -29.56
N LYS A 266 9.35 -5.36 -28.42
CA LYS A 266 10.79 -5.19 -28.20
C LYS A 266 11.46 -6.48 -27.74
#